data_AF-K1SZ45-F1
#
_entry.id   AF-K1SZ45-F1
#
_cell.length_a   1.000
_cell.length_b   1.000
_cell.length_c   1.000
_cell.angle_alpha   90.00
_cell.angle_beta   90.00
_cell.angle_gamma   90.00
#
_symmetry.space_group_name_H-M   'P 1'
#
loop_
_entity.id
_entity.type
_entity.pdbx_description
1 polymer ?
#
loop_
_entity_poly.entity_id
_entity_poly.type
_entity_poly.pdbx_seq_one_letter_code
_entity_poly.pdbx_strand_id
1 'polypeptide(L)'
;MAFCGINTAHADEGMWTIYNLPNAVYEMMQREGFSMTYDQLYNGENALKNAVVNFSGYCSGVVVSPDGLVFTNHHCGFEAIRSHSTVEHDYMLNGFFAKSYTEELPNENMFVSFMVEQKDVTDKVMSLGYEKLDNKKRDELIDSLENEMTKEAKKNDSTLHITVQPF
;
A
#
# COMPACT_ATOMS: atom_id res chain seq x y z
N MET A 1 49.31 12.75 12.30
CA MET A 1 48.31 12.70 11.22
C MET A 1 47.42 11.50 11.47
N ALA A 2 46.24 11.69 12.05
CA ALA A 2 45.26 10.63 12.21
C ALA A 2 44.41 10.58 10.95
N PHE A 3 44.53 9.50 10.19
CA PHE A 3 43.69 9.23 9.03
C PHE A 3 42.32 8.78 9.55
N CYS A 4 41.33 9.66 9.45
CA CYS A 4 39.93 9.31 9.71
C CYS A 4 39.46 8.50 8.50
N GLY A 5 39.42 7.17 8.64
CA GLY A 5 38.90 6.28 7.61
C GLY A 5 37.42 6.58 7.39
N ILE A 6 37.08 7.02 6.19
CA ILE A 6 35.69 7.17 5.73
C ILE A 6 35.16 5.75 5.55
N ASN A 7 34.59 5.17 6.61
CA ASN A 7 33.73 4.00 6.45
C ASN A 7 32.46 4.49 5.77
N THR A 8 32.38 4.27 4.46
CA THR A 8 31.11 4.38 3.72
C THR A 8 30.18 3.33 4.29
N ALA A 9 29.11 3.76 4.96
CA ALA A 9 28.03 2.86 5.33
C ALA A 9 27.40 2.35 4.02
N HIS A 10 27.42 1.03 3.82
CA HIS A 10 26.75 0.36 2.72
C HIS A 10 25.46 -0.26 3.27
N ALA A 11 24.32 0.26 2.85
CA ALA A 11 23.01 -0.31 3.13
C ALA A 11 22.50 -0.97 1.86
N ASP A 12 22.53 -2.30 1.82
CA ASP A 12 21.95 -3.10 0.74
C ASP A 12 20.43 -3.30 0.94
N GLU A 13 19.95 -3.13 2.17
CA GLU A 13 18.55 -3.29 2.58
C GLU A 13 17.77 -1.96 2.54
N GLY A 14 16.45 -2.04 2.36
CA GLY A 14 15.57 -0.88 2.39
C GLY A 14 14.16 -1.18 1.84
N MET A 15 13.17 -0.40 2.28
CA MET A 15 11.84 -0.40 1.66
C MET A 15 11.80 0.70 0.60
N TRP A 16 11.79 0.28 -0.66
CA TRP A 16 11.83 1.18 -1.81
C TRP A 16 10.43 1.43 -2.34
N THR A 17 10.10 2.68 -2.69
CA THR A 17 8.87 2.91 -3.46
C THR A 17 9.08 2.43 -4.89
N ILE A 18 8.05 1.81 -5.45
CA ILE A 18 8.07 1.34 -6.84
C ILE A 18 7.75 2.45 -7.85
N TYR A 19 7.30 3.63 -7.40
CA TYR A 19 7.04 4.79 -8.25
C TYR A 19 8.33 5.49 -8.71
N ASN A 20 9.32 5.56 -7.83
CA ASN A 20 10.60 6.21 -8.07
C ASN A 20 11.77 5.26 -7.77
N LEU A 21 11.63 3.99 -8.12
CA LEU A 21 12.62 2.96 -7.83
C LEU A 21 13.99 3.38 -8.41
N PRO A 22 15.05 3.51 -7.58
CA PRO A 22 16.34 3.93 -8.09
C PRO A 22 16.92 2.90 -9.08
N ASN A 23 17.49 3.39 -10.18
CA ASN A 23 18.09 2.51 -11.21
C ASN A 23 19.10 1.53 -10.62
N ALA A 24 19.94 1.98 -9.67
CA ALA A 24 20.92 1.11 -9.01
C ALA A 24 20.27 -0.05 -8.23
N VAL A 25 19.09 0.17 -7.64
CA VAL A 25 18.32 -0.88 -6.94
C VAL A 25 17.72 -1.84 -7.95
N TYR A 26 17.13 -1.34 -9.03
CA TYR A 26 16.57 -2.18 -10.10
C TYR A 26 17.65 -3.02 -10.80
N GLU A 27 18.82 -2.45 -11.08
CA GLU A 27 19.99 -3.17 -11.60
C GLU A 27 20.48 -4.25 -10.63
N MET A 28 20.42 -3.99 -9.31
CA MET A 28 20.70 -5.01 -8.31
C MET A 28 19.66 -6.14 -8.36
N MET A 29 18.36 -5.82 -8.40
CA MET A 29 17.31 -6.83 -8.54
C MET A 29 17.55 -7.72 -9.76
N GLN A 30 17.92 -7.14 -10.91
CA GLN A 30 18.22 -7.88 -12.13
C GLN A 30 19.45 -8.79 -11.98
N ARG A 31 20.50 -8.35 -11.28
CA ARG A 31 21.67 -9.19 -10.96
C ARG A 31 21.31 -10.37 -10.05
N GLU A 32 20.36 -10.18 -9.16
CA GLU A 32 19.80 -11.24 -8.29
C GLU A 32 18.74 -12.12 -8.99
N GLY A 33 18.52 -11.92 -10.29
CA GLY A 33 17.67 -12.78 -11.12
C GLY A 33 16.23 -12.28 -11.34
N PHE A 34 15.89 -11.07 -10.89
CA PHE A 34 14.61 -10.45 -11.20
C PHE A 34 14.51 -10.11 -12.69
N SER A 35 13.46 -10.57 -13.36
CA SER A 35 13.35 -10.51 -14.82
C SER A 35 12.24 -9.61 -15.36
N MET A 36 11.32 -9.11 -14.51
CA MET A 36 10.25 -8.23 -14.98
C MET A 36 10.82 -6.85 -15.33
N THR A 37 10.30 -6.26 -16.40
CA THR A 37 10.57 -4.86 -16.74
C THR A 37 9.93 -3.91 -15.71
N TYR A 38 10.42 -2.66 -15.65
CA TYR A 38 9.80 -1.64 -14.81
C TYR A 38 8.32 -1.39 -15.15
N ASP A 39 7.95 -1.44 -16.42
CA ASP A 39 6.54 -1.31 -16.83
C ASP A 39 5.70 -2.49 -16.34
N GLN A 40 6.23 -3.72 -16.37
CA GLN A 40 5.56 -4.88 -15.77
C GLN A 40 5.48 -4.80 -14.24
N LEU A 41 6.29 -3.96 -13.59
CA LEU A 41 6.25 -3.73 -12.16
C LEU A 41 5.24 -2.65 -11.77
N TYR A 42 5.24 -1.50 -12.47
CA TYR A 42 4.52 -0.29 -12.05
C TYR A 42 3.65 0.40 -13.12
N ASN A 43 4.14 0.66 -14.35
CA ASN A 43 3.44 1.54 -15.30
C ASN A 43 2.43 0.84 -16.22
N GLY A 44 2.61 -0.45 -16.46
CA GLY A 44 1.86 -1.21 -17.45
C GLY A 44 0.41 -1.47 -17.05
N GLU A 45 -0.43 -1.73 -18.04
CA GLU A 45 -1.83 -2.13 -17.84
C GLU A 45 -1.96 -3.37 -16.93
N ASN A 46 -1.05 -4.33 -17.11
CA ASN A 46 -0.97 -5.55 -16.31
C ASN A 46 0.22 -5.52 -15.32
N ALA A 47 0.57 -4.33 -14.81
CA ALA A 47 1.65 -4.17 -13.85
C ALA A 47 1.36 -4.92 -12.55
N LEU A 48 2.41 -5.45 -11.91
CA LEU A 48 2.33 -6.16 -10.63
C LEU A 48 1.63 -5.31 -9.55
N LYS A 49 1.86 -3.99 -9.53
CA LYS A 49 1.20 -3.08 -8.58
C LYS A 49 -0.33 -3.25 -8.57
N ASN A 50 -0.94 -3.58 -9.72
CA ASN A 50 -2.38 -3.65 -9.89
C ASN A 50 -2.99 -4.89 -9.21
N ALA A 51 -2.15 -5.88 -8.86
CA ALA A 51 -2.57 -7.08 -8.15
C ALA A 51 -2.32 -6.98 -6.63
N VAL A 52 -1.51 -6.04 -6.17
CA VAL A 52 -1.17 -5.87 -4.75
C VAL A 52 -2.14 -4.88 -4.11
N VAL A 53 -2.76 -5.27 -3.00
CA VAL A 53 -3.77 -4.46 -2.30
C VAL A 53 -3.31 -4.09 -0.89
N ASN A 54 -3.73 -2.91 -0.45
CA ASN A 54 -3.83 -2.64 0.97
C ASN A 54 -5.12 -3.31 1.48
N PHE A 55 -4.96 -4.18 2.47
CA PHE A 55 -6.01 -4.95 3.10
C PHE A 55 -6.39 -4.30 4.44
N SER A 56 -7.57 -3.67 4.48
CA SER A 56 -8.17 -3.02 5.64
C SER A 56 -7.31 -1.94 6.33
N GLY A 57 -6.34 -1.36 5.63
CA GLY A 57 -5.52 -0.24 6.10
C GLY A 57 -4.23 -0.65 6.82
N TYR A 58 -4.06 -1.92 7.19
CA TYR A 58 -2.96 -2.36 8.05
C TYR A 58 -2.21 -3.60 7.56
N CYS A 59 -2.75 -4.31 6.57
CA CYS A 59 -2.11 -5.48 5.97
C CYS A 59 -1.96 -5.32 4.46
N SER A 60 -1.20 -6.22 3.85
CA SER A 60 -1.15 -6.40 2.40
C SER A 60 -1.98 -7.61 1.99
N GLY A 61 -2.44 -7.60 0.74
CA GLY A 61 -3.00 -8.76 0.08
C GLY A 61 -2.60 -8.82 -1.39
N VAL A 62 -2.91 -9.92 -2.06
CA VAL A 62 -2.70 -10.09 -3.49
C VAL A 62 -3.93 -10.70 -4.15
N VAL A 63 -4.39 -10.09 -5.24
CA VAL A 63 -5.43 -10.65 -6.11
C VAL A 63 -4.84 -11.79 -6.93
N VAL A 64 -5.45 -12.97 -6.88
CA VAL A 64 -4.94 -14.19 -7.53
C VAL A 64 -5.90 -14.81 -8.55
N SER A 65 -7.04 -14.16 -8.80
CA SER A 65 -8.03 -14.62 -9.79
C SER A 65 -8.71 -13.42 -10.48
N PRO A 66 -9.20 -13.58 -11.72
CA PRO A 66 -9.96 -12.53 -12.41
C PRO A 66 -11.28 -12.17 -11.71
N ASP A 67 -11.82 -13.08 -10.88
CA ASP A 67 -13.07 -12.88 -10.14
C ASP A 67 -12.85 -12.24 -8.76
N GLY A 68 -11.63 -11.78 -8.46
CA GLY A 68 -11.35 -10.98 -7.26
C GLY A 68 -10.96 -11.76 -6.00
N LEU A 69 -10.61 -13.05 -6.09
CA LEU A 69 -10.02 -13.78 -4.96
C LEU A 69 -8.73 -13.10 -4.46
N VAL A 70 -8.70 -12.75 -3.17
CA VAL A 70 -7.55 -12.11 -2.52
C VAL A 70 -6.93 -13.06 -1.50
N PHE A 71 -5.61 -13.22 -1.57
CA PHE A 71 -4.83 -13.88 -0.52
C PHE A 71 -4.22 -12.84 0.44
N THR A 72 -4.33 -13.12 1.73
CA THR A 72 -3.65 -12.39 2.81
C THR A 72 -3.26 -13.38 3.92
N ASN A 73 -2.62 -12.90 4.99
CA ASN A 73 -2.27 -13.77 6.11
C ASN A 73 -3.47 -14.05 7.01
N HIS A 74 -3.45 -15.20 7.69
CA HIS A 74 -4.47 -15.57 8.67
C HIS A 74 -4.66 -14.50 9.75
N HIS A 75 -3.57 -13.91 10.26
CA HIS A 75 -3.66 -12.87 11.29
C HIS A 75 -4.28 -11.57 10.77
N CYS A 76 -4.20 -11.29 9.47
CA CYS A 76 -4.85 -10.13 8.86
C CYS A 76 -6.37 -10.29 8.79
N GLY A 77 -6.85 -11.50 8.52
CA GLY A 77 -8.26 -11.87 8.52
C GLY A 77 -8.80 -12.31 9.89
N PHE A 78 -8.00 -12.24 10.96
CA PHE A 78 -8.33 -12.84 12.24
C PHE A 78 -9.62 -12.27 12.85
N GLU A 79 -9.80 -10.95 12.81
CA GLU A 79 -11.03 -10.34 13.37
C GLU A 79 -12.28 -10.75 12.57
N ALA A 80 -12.17 -10.89 11.24
CA ALA A 80 -13.26 -11.44 10.43
C ALA A 80 -13.63 -12.86 10.87
N ILE A 81 -12.64 -13.76 10.95
CA ILE A 81 -12.84 -15.15 11.38
C ILE A 81 -13.46 -15.19 12.79
N ARG A 82 -12.93 -14.38 13.71
CA ARG A 82 -13.39 -14.28 15.10
C ARG A 82 -14.81 -13.75 15.20
N SER A 83 -15.16 -12.73 14.40
CA SER A 83 -16.50 -12.12 14.40
C SER A 83 -17.59 -13.07 13.92
N HIS A 84 -17.25 -14.00 13.02
CA HIS A 84 -18.16 -15.03 12.53
C HIS A 84 -18.16 -16.31 13.38
N SER A 85 -17.20 -16.45 14.30
CA SER A 85 -17.08 -17.66 15.13
C SER A 85 -18.08 -17.64 16.29
N THR A 86 -18.70 -18.79 16.53
CA THR A 86 -19.62 -19.06 17.64
C THR A 86 -19.20 -20.35 18.34
N VAL A 87 -19.87 -20.71 19.45
CA VAL A 87 -19.60 -22.01 20.11
C VAL A 87 -19.99 -23.16 19.19
N GLU A 88 -21.07 -23.00 18.43
CA GLU A 88 -21.58 -23.99 17.48
C GLU A 88 -20.75 -24.04 16.19
N HIS A 89 -20.24 -22.89 15.74
CA HIS A 89 -19.40 -22.76 14.55
C HIS A 89 -18.08 -22.08 14.90
N ASP A 90 -17.14 -22.85 15.46
CA ASP A 90 -15.84 -22.35 15.86
C ASP A 90 -14.86 -22.36 14.67
N TYR A 91 -14.88 -21.28 13.88
CA TYR A 91 -13.97 -21.12 12.74
C TYR A 91 -12.53 -20.82 13.18
N MET A 92 -12.33 -20.33 14.41
CA MET A 92 -10.99 -20.13 14.97
C MET A 92 -10.28 -21.46 15.17
N LEU A 93 -11.01 -22.48 15.64
CA LEU A 93 -10.46 -23.81 15.87
C LEU A 93 -10.44 -24.66 14.59
N ASN A 94 -11.54 -24.66 13.83
CA ASN A 94 -11.76 -25.62 12.74
C ASN A 94 -11.45 -25.07 11.34
N GLY A 95 -11.22 -23.77 11.23
CA GLY A 95 -11.13 -23.08 9.95
C GLY A 95 -12.49 -22.94 9.25
N PHE A 96 -12.47 -22.28 8.10
CA PHE A 96 -13.63 -22.07 7.26
C PHE A 96 -13.24 -22.22 5.79
N PHE A 97 -14.13 -22.83 5.00
CA PHE A 97 -13.96 -22.97 3.55
C PHE A 97 -15.34 -22.91 2.88
N ALA A 98 -15.57 -21.85 2.12
CA ALA A 98 -16.78 -21.70 1.30
C ALA A 98 -16.68 -22.56 0.03
N LYS A 99 -17.69 -23.38 -0.24
CA LYS A 99 -17.74 -24.23 -1.45
C LYS A 99 -18.36 -23.52 -2.65
N SER A 100 -18.98 -22.36 -2.42
CA SER A 100 -19.66 -21.54 -3.42
C SER A 100 -19.62 -20.07 -3.02
N TYR A 101 -19.79 -19.15 -3.98
CA TYR A 101 -19.84 -17.71 -3.70
C TYR A 101 -20.93 -17.32 -2.69
N THR A 102 -22.05 -18.05 -2.66
CA THR A 102 -23.14 -17.81 -1.71
C THR A 102 -22.81 -18.20 -0.28
N GLU A 103 -21.77 -19.01 -0.08
CA GLU A 103 -21.27 -19.39 1.25
C GLU A 103 -20.23 -18.41 1.78
N GLU A 104 -19.69 -17.50 0.96
CA GLU A 104 -18.72 -16.50 1.40
C GLU A 104 -19.35 -15.55 2.43
N LEU A 105 -18.64 -15.34 3.55
CA LEU A 105 -19.16 -14.57 4.68
C LEU A 105 -18.92 -13.08 4.48
N PRO A 106 -19.97 -12.23 4.49
CA PRO A 106 -19.82 -10.80 4.35
C PRO A 106 -19.22 -10.19 5.62
N ASN A 107 -18.20 -9.34 5.47
CA ASN A 107 -17.52 -8.67 6.57
C ASN A 107 -17.78 -7.16 6.52
N GLU A 108 -18.49 -6.63 7.52
CA GLU A 108 -18.73 -5.20 7.63
C GLU A 108 -17.43 -4.45 7.94
N ASN A 109 -17.25 -3.27 7.33
CA ASN A 109 -16.09 -2.39 7.50
C ASN A 109 -14.73 -2.98 7.07
N MET A 110 -14.71 -4.18 6.49
CA MET A 110 -13.54 -4.73 5.80
C MET A 110 -13.48 -4.16 4.38
N PHE A 111 -12.30 -3.71 3.97
CA PHE A 111 -12.09 -3.18 2.63
C PHE A 111 -10.75 -3.64 2.05
N VAL A 112 -10.65 -3.55 0.73
CA VAL A 112 -9.40 -3.63 -0.01
C VAL A 112 -9.27 -2.38 -0.86
N SER A 113 -8.07 -1.83 -0.97
CA SER A 113 -7.79 -0.65 -1.79
C SER A 113 -6.56 -0.87 -2.68
N PHE A 114 -6.66 -0.39 -3.91
CA PHE A 114 -5.62 -0.51 -4.93
C PHE A 114 -4.87 0.81 -5.08
N MET A 115 -3.54 0.73 -5.25
CA MET A 115 -2.75 1.90 -5.61
C MET A 115 -2.93 2.22 -7.10
N VAL A 116 -3.74 3.23 -7.39
CA VAL A 116 -3.94 3.71 -8.76
C VAL A 116 -2.69 4.43 -9.26
N GLU A 117 -2.23 5.42 -8.51
CA GLU A 117 -1.11 6.28 -8.88
C GLU A 117 -0.42 6.83 -7.63
N GLN A 118 0.88 7.06 -7.75
CA GLN A 118 1.69 7.84 -6.81
C GLN A 118 2.35 9.00 -7.57
N LYS A 119 2.45 10.16 -6.92
CA LYS A 119 3.01 11.40 -7.48
C LYS A 119 3.84 12.13 -6.44
N ASP A 120 4.91 12.78 -6.88
CA ASP A 120 5.63 13.75 -6.05
C ASP A 120 4.83 15.06 -6.03
N VAL A 121 4.47 15.51 -4.84
CA VAL A 121 3.71 16.74 -4.60
C VAL A 121 4.50 17.74 -3.74
N THR A 122 5.80 17.55 -3.60
CA THR A 122 6.69 18.39 -2.76
C THR A 122 6.55 19.86 -3.10
N ASP A 123 6.64 20.24 -4.38
CA ASP A 123 6.53 21.64 -4.82
C ASP A 123 5.17 22.24 -4.45
N LYS A 124 4.09 21.47 -4.59
CA LYS A 124 2.74 21.90 -4.22
C LYS A 124 2.66 22.17 -2.73
N VAL A 125 3.15 21.26 -1.90
CA VAL A 125 3.15 21.39 -0.44
C VAL A 125 4.03 22.57 0.00
N MET A 126 5.23 22.73 -0.57
CA MET A 126 6.15 23.82 -0.25
C MET A 126 5.57 25.19 -0.65
N SER A 127 4.85 25.27 -1.77
CA SER A 127 4.19 26.51 -2.21
C SER A 127 3.14 27.03 -1.20
N LEU A 128 2.60 26.15 -0.35
CA LEU A 128 1.66 26.48 0.71
C LEU A 128 2.35 26.95 2.00
N GLY A 129 3.68 27.07 2.00
CA GLY A 129 4.47 27.59 3.12
C GLY A 129 4.85 26.53 4.16
N TYR A 130 4.78 25.24 3.81
CA TYR A 130 5.07 24.10 4.71
C TYR A 130 6.37 24.25 5.50
N GLU A 131 7.44 24.74 4.86
CA GLU A 131 8.75 24.93 5.49
C GLU A 131 8.72 25.89 6.70
N LYS A 132 7.81 26.88 6.70
CA LYS A 132 7.73 27.94 7.71
C LYS A 132 6.82 27.59 8.88
N LEU A 133 6.11 26.47 8.79
CA LEU A 133 5.16 26.02 9.80
C LEU A 133 5.85 25.20 10.90
N ASP A 134 5.27 25.25 12.10
CA ASP A 134 5.58 24.28 13.16
C ASP A 134 4.98 22.90 12.84
N ASN A 135 5.43 21.85 13.54
CA ASN A 135 5.00 20.47 13.23
C ASN A 135 3.48 20.29 13.28
N LYS A 136 2.80 20.88 14.27
CA LYS A 136 1.33 20.78 14.39
C LYS A 136 0.64 21.38 13.16
N LYS A 137 1.08 22.57 12.73
CA LYS A 137 0.51 23.24 11.55
C LYS A 137 0.89 22.53 10.24
N ARG A 138 2.02 21.84 10.18
CA ARG A 138 2.37 20.98 9.05
C ARG A 138 1.40 19.83 8.91
N ASP A 139 1.11 19.13 9.99
CA ASP A 139 0.12 18.04 10.00
C ASP A 139 -1.27 18.58 9.58
N GLU A 140 -1.72 19.69 10.16
CA GLU A 140 -2.99 20.34 9.78
C GLU A 140 -3.03 20.76 8.30
N LEU A 141 -1.91 21.24 7.74
CA LEU A 141 -1.81 21.60 6.33
C LEU A 141 -1.94 20.37 5.43
N ILE A 142 -1.24 19.28 5.77
CA ILE A 142 -1.28 18.02 5.01
C ILE A 142 -2.68 17.42 5.07
N ASP A 143 -3.29 17.34 6.25
CA ASP A 143 -4.66 16.85 6.43
C ASP A 143 -5.66 17.66 5.59
N SER A 144 -5.55 18.99 5.62
CA SER A 144 -6.42 19.88 4.85
C SER A 144 -6.23 19.68 3.34
N LEU A 145 -4.99 19.57 2.89
CA LEU A 145 -4.65 19.34 1.49
C LEU A 145 -5.15 17.98 1.00
N GLU A 146 -4.97 16.93 1.81
CA GLU A 146 -5.44 15.58 1.52
C GLU A 146 -6.96 15.54 1.37
N ASN A 147 -7.68 16.20 2.27
CA ASN A 147 -9.14 16.29 2.23
C ASN A 147 -9.64 17.02 0.97
N GLU A 148 -9.05 18.16 0.63
CA GLU A 148 -9.42 18.90 -0.59
C GLU A 148 -9.09 18.11 -1.86
N MET A 149 -7.92 17.47 -1.92
CA MET A 149 -7.53 16.63 -3.06
C MET A 149 -8.45 15.42 -3.20
N THR A 150 -8.77 14.73 -2.09
CA THR A 150 -9.72 13.62 -2.08
C THR A 150 -11.09 14.07 -2.56
N LYS A 151 -11.59 15.21 -2.09
CA LYS A 151 -12.88 15.77 -2.50
C LYS A 151 -12.92 16.05 -4.00
N GLU A 152 -11.83 16.58 -4.56
CA GLU A 152 -11.71 16.80 -6.00
C GLU A 152 -11.69 15.48 -6.77
N ALA A 153 -10.89 14.50 -6.35
CA ALA A 153 -10.84 13.17 -6.98
C ALA A 153 -12.21 12.48 -6.99
N LYS A 154 -12.97 12.61 -5.89
CA LYS A 154 -14.32 12.05 -5.75
C LYS A 154 -15.36 12.65 -6.69
N LYS A 155 -15.11 13.81 -7.29
CA LYS A 155 -16.00 14.35 -8.35
C LYS A 155 -15.92 13.54 -9.64
N ASN A 156 -14.76 12.92 -9.90
CA ASN A 156 -14.55 12.07 -11.07
C ASN A 156 -14.96 10.62 -10.77
N ASP A 157 -14.57 10.09 -9.62
CA ASP A 157 -14.93 8.75 -9.16
C ASP A 157 -15.02 8.74 -7.63
N SER A 158 -16.22 8.48 -7.11
CA SER A 158 -16.52 8.50 -5.68
C SER A 158 -15.74 7.46 -4.85
N THR A 159 -15.18 6.44 -5.49
CA THR A 159 -14.39 5.39 -4.83
C THR A 159 -12.95 5.80 -4.59
N LEU A 160 -12.47 6.86 -5.26
CA LEU A 160 -11.10 7.33 -5.11
C LEU A 160 -10.89 8.03 -3.77
N HIS A 161 -9.71 7.80 -3.23
CA HIS A 161 -9.19 8.48 -2.05
C HIS A 161 -7.72 8.82 -2.29
N ILE A 162 -7.32 10.00 -1.83
CA ILE A 162 -5.95 10.47 -1.92
C ILE A 162 -5.37 10.45 -0.51
N THR A 163 -4.13 9.98 -0.40
CA THR A 163 -3.33 10.10 0.81
C THR A 163 -2.08 10.92 0.50
N VAL A 164 -1.77 11.90 1.35
CA VAL A 164 -0.56 12.74 1.26
C VAL A 164 0.31 12.41 2.46
N GLN A 165 1.48 11.84 2.23
CA GLN A 165 2.39 11.39 3.29
C GLN A 165 3.76 12.07 3.17
N PRO A 166 4.37 12.49 4.30
CA PRO A 166 5.77 12.88 4.32
C PRO A 166 6.67 11.64 4.17
N PHE A 167 7.76 11.78 3.41
CA PHE A 167 8.80 10.76 3.22
C PHE A 167 10.18 11.35 3.53
#